data_AF-A0A835WJG9-F1
#
_entry.id   AF-A0A835WJG9-F1
#
_cell.length_a   1.000
_cell.length_b   1.000
_cell.length_c   1.000
_cell.angle_alpha   90.00
_cell.angle_beta   90.00
_cell.angle_gamma   90.00
#
_symmetry.space_group_name_H-M   'P 1'
#
loop_
_entity.id
_entity.type
_entity.pdbx_description
1 polymer ?
#
loop_
_entity_poly.entity_id
_entity_poly.type
_entity_poly.pdbx_seq_one_letter_code
_entity_poly.pdbx_strand_id
1 'polypeptide(L)'
;MAEAVGPVGLHHYYAAVGNREAKLATLLELLQALQATTSRRHLAICCSARDTLDAVVHALLQTRAFAVTAIHSDLTEKERELALTNFRRGAFGPASTGQSSAAGPGGGAEAGSLRERSGLDVAASRDVEQLPCVLASTDVCLKALPKELLPVGVSLVVEYELPPSKEVYSRRMQALFGGGKDRRAQRCVVVDMVEAGAVGAFRALEGFAASPVLEMPVRVEDMFTARS
;
A
#
# COMPACT_ATOMS: atom_id res chain seq x y z
N MET A 1 -33.46 10.64 -10.86
CA MET A 1 -32.57 10.14 -11.93
C MET A 1 -31.51 9.31 -11.24
N ALA A 2 -31.53 7.99 -11.42
CA ALA A 2 -30.62 7.08 -10.75
C ALA A 2 -29.29 7.08 -11.51
N GLU A 3 -28.21 7.61 -10.90
CA GLU A 3 -26.87 7.41 -11.44
C GLU A 3 -26.54 5.92 -11.40
N ALA A 4 -26.02 5.43 -12.52
CA ALA A 4 -25.63 4.05 -12.70
C ALA A 4 -24.52 3.71 -11.69
N VAL A 5 -24.87 3.00 -10.62
CA VAL A 5 -23.91 2.23 -9.84
C VAL A 5 -23.24 1.28 -10.84
N GLY A 6 -21.98 1.56 -11.16
CA GLY A 6 -21.18 0.68 -12.00
C GLY A 6 -21.25 -0.76 -11.49
N PRO A 7 -21.22 -1.78 -12.37
CA PRO A 7 -21.49 -3.18 -12.02
C PRO A 7 -20.50 -3.81 -11.03
N VAL A 8 -19.48 -3.06 -10.58
CA VAL A 8 -18.42 -3.49 -9.69
C VAL A 8 -18.24 -2.37 -8.66
N GLY A 9 -18.25 -2.67 -7.35
CA GLY A 9 -18.08 -1.69 -6.26
C GLY A 9 -16.70 -1.03 -6.17
N LEU A 10 -16.08 -0.76 -7.32
CA LEU A 10 -14.83 -0.03 -7.49
C LEU A 10 -15.14 1.40 -7.95
N HIS A 11 -14.50 2.37 -7.32
CA HIS A 11 -14.55 3.77 -7.69
C HIS A 11 -13.17 4.21 -8.16
N HIS A 12 -13.07 4.58 -9.43
CA HIS A 12 -11.81 4.87 -10.07
C HIS A 12 -11.61 6.37 -10.18
N TYR A 13 -10.43 6.82 -9.75
CA TYR A 13 -9.98 8.18 -9.86
C TYR A 13 -8.58 8.23 -10.45
N TYR A 14 -8.21 9.34 -11.06
CA TYR A 14 -6.83 9.61 -11.44
C TYR A 14 -6.32 10.89 -10.79
N ALA A 15 -5.04 10.88 -10.44
CA ALA A 15 -4.26 12.05 -10.05
C ALA A 15 -3.34 12.42 -11.22
N ALA A 16 -3.55 13.60 -11.81
CA ALA A 16 -2.65 14.11 -12.82
C ALA A 16 -1.34 14.57 -12.16
N VAL A 17 -0.22 14.00 -12.59
CA VAL A 17 1.12 14.33 -12.12
C VAL A 17 1.92 14.89 -13.28
N GLY A 18 2.61 16.01 -13.07
CA GLY A 18 3.39 16.65 -14.14
C GLY A 18 4.46 15.72 -14.73
N ASN A 19 5.27 15.11 -13.87
CA ASN A 19 6.36 14.21 -14.26
C ASN A 19 6.60 13.12 -13.20
N ARG A 20 7.48 12.17 -13.52
CA ARG A 20 7.87 11.07 -12.62
C ARG A 20 8.37 11.55 -11.26
N GLU A 21 9.18 12.62 -11.24
CA GLU A 21 9.81 13.15 -10.02
C GLU A 21 8.77 13.71 -9.03
N ALA A 22 7.68 14.30 -9.54
CA ALA A 22 6.60 14.84 -8.73
C ALA A 22 5.65 13.75 -8.17
N LYS A 23 5.73 12.50 -8.65
CA LYS A 23 4.83 11.42 -8.18
C LYS A 23 4.98 11.16 -6.69
N LEU A 24 6.21 11.11 -6.19
CA LEU A 24 6.45 10.82 -4.79
C LEU A 24 5.87 11.92 -3.89
N ALA A 25 6.10 13.19 -4.23
CA ALA A 25 5.54 14.32 -3.50
C ALA A 25 3.99 14.26 -3.48
N THR A 26 3.38 14.06 -4.66
CA THR A 26 1.92 13.97 -4.80
C THR A 26 1.34 12.79 -4.01
N LEU A 27 2.03 11.64 -3.98
CA LEU A 27 1.64 10.48 -3.19
C LEU A 27 1.64 10.81 -1.70
N LEU A 28 2.70 11.46 -1.20
CA LEU A 28 2.80 11.82 0.21
C LEU A 28 1.73 12.84 0.61
N GLU A 29 1.45 13.83 -0.23
CA GLU A 29 0.36 14.81 0.00
C GLU A 29 -1.01 14.12 0.07
N LEU A 30 -1.29 13.20 -0.86
CA LEU A 30 -2.52 12.40 -0.83
C LEU A 30 -2.64 11.59 0.47
N LEU A 31 -1.58 10.88 0.87
CA LEU A 31 -1.61 10.06 2.07
C LEU A 31 -1.74 10.91 3.34
N GLN A 32 -1.10 12.08 3.40
CA GLN A 32 -1.25 13.03 4.50
C GLN A 32 -2.68 13.59 4.58
N ALA A 33 -3.27 13.95 3.44
CA ALA A 33 -4.66 14.39 3.38
C ALA A 33 -5.63 13.29 3.87
N LEU A 34 -5.39 12.04 3.49
CA LEU A 34 -6.17 10.90 3.96
C LEU A 34 -5.97 10.62 5.45
N GLN A 35 -4.76 10.77 5.97
CA GLN A 35 -4.47 10.64 7.40
C GLN A 35 -5.18 11.72 8.23
N ALA A 36 -5.33 12.93 7.69
CA ALA A 36 -6.09 13.99 8.35
C ALA A 36 -7.60 13.68 8.46
N THR A 37 -8.11 12.72 7.69
CA THR A 37 -9.49 12.24 7.84
C THR A 37 -9.63 11.32 9.06
N THR A 38 -10.78 11.37 9.75
CA THR A 38 -11.03 10.58 10.97
C THR A 38 -11.09 9.06 10.75
N SER A 39 -11.03 8.59 9.49
CA SER A 39 -11.15 7.16 9.15
C SER A 39 -9.78 6.52 9.01
N ARG A 40 -9.43 5.60 9.93
CA ARG A 40 -8.27 4.73 9.73
C ARG A 40 -8.56 3.79 8.54
N ARG A 41 -7.65 3.79 7.56
CA ARG A 41 -7.80 3.00 6.33
C ARG A 41 -6.59 2.10 6.13
N HIS A 42 -6.85 0.89 5.62
CA HIS A 42 -5.84 0.06 5.01
C HIS A 42 -5.70 0.47 3.55
N LEU A 43 -4.46 0.80 3.16
CA LEU A 43 -4.10 1.36 1.88
C LEU A 43 -3.09 0.43 1.22
N ALA A 44 -3.14 0.29 -0.10
CA ALA A 44 -2.08 -0.36 -0.86
C ALA A 44 -1.50 0.57 -1.92
N ILE A 45 -0.20 0.45 -2.16
CA ILE A 45 0.54 1.15 -3.19
C ILE A 45 1.17 0.11 -4.11
N CYS A 46 0.83 0.17 -5.39
CA CYS A 46 1.33 -0.76 -6.40
C CYS A 46 2.41 -0.10 -7.25
N CYS A 47 3.60 -0.69 -7.23
CA CYS A 47 4.74 -0.30 -8.06
C CYS A 47 5.03 -1.41 -9.08
N SER A 48 5.53 -1.06 -10.25
CA SER A 48 5.93 -2.04 -11.26
C SER A 48 7.37 -2.52 -11.04
N ALA A 49 8.26 -1.62 -10.59
CA ALA A 49 9.68 -1.93 -10.35
C ALA A 49 10.06 -1.96 -8.86
N ARG A 50 11.12 -2.72 -8.53
CA ARG A 50 11.64 -2.85 -7.15
C ARG A 50 12.26 -1.56 -6.64
N ASP A 51 13.09 -0.90 -7.45
CA ASP A 51 13.74 0.34 -7.06
C ASP A 51 12.73 1.45 -6.75
N THR A 52 11.65 1.53 -7.54
CA THR A 52 10.53 2.44 -7.29
C THR A 52 9.85 2.13 -5.96
N LEU A 53 9.58 0.85 -5.69
CA LEU A 53 8.99 0.40 -4.44
C LEU A 53 9.87 0.79 -3.24
N ASP A 54 11.19 0.58 -3.32
CA ASP A 54 12.12 0.92 -2.24
C ASP A 54 12.23 2.43 -2.00
N ALA A 55 12.23 3.24 -3.07
CA ALA A 55 12.20 4.69 -2.94
C ALA A 55 10.91 5.17 -2.23
N VAL A 56 9.75 4.63 -2.60
CA VAL A 56 8.46 4.94 -1.97
C VAL A 56 8.45 4.50 -0.50
N VAL A 57 8.87 3.27 -0.21
CA VAL A 57 8.92 2.74 1.17
C VAL A 57 9.88 3.56 2.03
N HIS A 58 11.06 3.89 1.52
CA HIS A 58 12.03 4.71 2.23
C HIS A 58 11.44 6.07 2.59
N ALA A 59 10.81 6.75 1.63
CA ALA A 59 10.17 8.05 1.86
C ALA A 59 9.04 7.97 2.90
N LEU A 60 8.18 6.96 2.82
CA LEU A 60 7.09 6.76 3.80
C LEU A 60 7.64 6.53 5.21
N LEU A 61 8.71 5.73 5.36
CA LEU A 61 9.35 5.48 6.65
C LEU A 61 9.95 6.76 7.25
N GLN A 62 10.48 7.68 6.43
CA GLN A 62 10.99 8.97 6.92
C GLN A 62 9.89 9.85 7.52
N THR A 63 8.66 9.76 7.02
CA THR A 63 7.55 10.57 7.55
C THR A 63 7.15 10.17 8.98
N ARG A 64 7.40 8.91 9.38
CA ARG A 64 6.91 8.30 10.64
C ARG A 64 5.40 8.44 10.87
N ALA A 65 4.65 8.75 9.81
CA ALA A 65 3.22 9.00 9.84
C ALA A 65 2.41 7.78 9.41
N PHE A 66 3.08 6.78 8.83
CA PHE A 66 2.46 5.59 8.28
C PHE A 66 3.10 4.33 8.81
N ALA A 67 2.24 3.34 8.83
CA ALA A 67 2.49 2.01 9.30
C ALA A 67 2.77 1.14 8.05
N VAL A 68 4.02 1.11 7.58
CA VAL A 68 4.39 0.60 6.24
C VAL A 68 4.78 -0.88 6.27
N THR A 69 4.22 -1.66 5.36
CA THR A 69 4.61 -3.05 5.05
C THR A 69 4.99 -3.13 3.57
N ALA A 70 6.14 -3.70 3.24
CA ALA A 70 6.58 -3.88 1.86
C ALA A 70 6.56 -5.36 1.47
N ILE A 71 6.08 -5.66 0.26
CA ILE A 71 6.12 -7.01 -0.31
C ILE A 71 6.79 -6.95 -1.70
N HIS A 72 7.88 -7.69 -1.86
CA HIS A 72 8.66 -7.78 -3.08
C HIS A 72 9.20 -9.21 -3.30
N SER A 73 9.87 -9.43 -4.43
CA SER A 73 10.22 -10.77 -4.92
C SER A 73 11.24 -11.49 -4.06
N ASP A 74 12.03 -10.75 -3.28
CA ASP A 74 13.13 -11.30 -2.49
C ASP A 74 12.65 -11.88 -1.16
N LEU A 75 11.41 -11.61 -0.77
CA LEU A 75 10.79 -12.22 0.40
C LEU A 75 10.41 -13.67 0.09
N THR A 76 10.73 -14.57 1.00
CA THR A 76 10.24 -15.96 1.00
C THR A 76 8.74 -16.02 1.22
N GLU A 77 8.11 -17.17 0.94
CA GLU A 77 6.68 -17.37 1.16
C GLU A 77 6.25 -17.10 2.62
N LYS A 78 7.05 -17.59 3.58
CA LYS A 78 6.81 -17.38 5.01
C LYS A 78 6.92 -15.90 5.40
N GLU A 79 7.90 -15.18 4.85
CA GLU A 79 8.05 -13.74 5.10
C GLU A 79 6.88 -12.95 4.52
N ARG A 80 6.39 -13.31 3.33
CA ARG A 80 5.19 -12.67 2.74
C ARG A 80 3.94 -12.93 3.58
N GLU A 81 3.75 -14.16 4.06
CA GLU A 81 2.64 -14.53 4.95
C GLU A 81 2.67 -13.74 6.26
N LEU A 82 3.84 -13.65 6.89
CA LEU A 82 4.05 -12.88 8.11
C LEU A 82 3.79 -11.38 7.88
N ALA A 83 4.30 -10.83 6.78
CA ALA A 83 4.10 -9.42 6.41
C ALA A 83 2.61 -9.09 6.24
N LEU A 84 1.85 -9.92 5.51
CA LEU A 84 0.41 -9.73 5.35
C LEU A 84 -0.36 -9.88 6.67
N THR A 85 0.03 -10.83 7.51
CA THR A 85 -0.61 -11.04 8.82
C THR A 85 -0.41 -9.82 9.73
N ASN A 86 0.80 -9.25 9.73
CA ASN A 86 1.12 -8.03 10.48
C ASN A 86 0.35 -6.82 9.94
N PHE A 87 0.30 -6.66 8.60
CA PHE A 87 -0.49 -5.61 7.95
C PHE A 87 -1.96 -5.66 8.36
N ARG A 88 -2.61 -6.83 8.34
CA ARG A 88 -4.03 -6.98 8.70
C ARG A 88 -4.31 -6.68 10.17
N ARG A 89 -3.36 -6.95 11.06
CA ARG A 89 -3.48 -6.67 12.50
C ARG A 89 -3.18 -5.20 12.83
N GLY A 90 -2.62 -4.44 11.89
CA GLY A 90 -2.05 -3.13 12.17
C GLY A 90 -0.88 -3.19 13.16
N ALA A 91 -0.22 -4.34 13.26
CA ALA A 91 0.86 -4.61 14.21
C ALA A 91 2.23 -4.47 13.51
N PHE A 92 3.18 -3.82 14.19
CA PHE A 92 4.52 -3.55 13.68
C PHE A 92 5.57 -4.39 14.41
N GLY A 93 6.50 -4.91 13.63
CA GLY A 93 7.77 -5.46 14.09
C GLY A 93 8.81 -5.27 12.98
N PRO A 94 10.11 -5.14 13.29
CA PRO A 94 11.16 -4.96 12.30
C PRO A 94 11.27 -6.23 11.46
N ALA A 95 10.54 -6.28 10.34
CA ALA A 95 10.71 -7.31 9.33
C ALA A 95 11.98 -6.98 8.52
N SER A 96 13.10 -7.47 9.03
CA SER A 96 14.21 -8.03 8.25
C SER A 96 14.67 -7.26 7.01
N THR A 97 15.30 -6.09 7.22
CA THR A 97 16.40 -5.70 6.33
C THR A 97 17.55 -6.66 6.63
N GLY A 98 17.83 -7.59 5.71
CA GLY A 98 18.83 -8.63 5.89
C GLY A 98 20.20 -8.08 6.29
N GLN A 99 20.59 -8.30 7.55
CA GLN A 99 22.00 -8.39 7.92
C GLN A 99 22.44 -9.84 7.69
N SER A 100 22.85 -10.13 6.46
CA SER A 100 23.76 -11.23 6.19
C SER A 100 25.17 -10.66 6.13
N SER A 101 25.86 -10.66 7.26
CA SER A 101 27.32 -10.77 7.26
C SER A 101 27.73 -11.75 8.36
N ALA A 102 28.42 -12.79 7.89
CA ALA A 102 28.78 -14.02 8.57
C ALA A 102 29.42 -13.85 9.97
N ALA A 103 29.08 -14.79 10.84
CA ALA A 103 29.82 -15.10 12.05
C ALA A 103 31.26 -15.51 11.72
N GLY A 104 32.23 -14.85 12.35
CA GLY A 104 33.57 -15.42 12.58
C GLY A 104 33.58 -16.24 13.87
N PRO A 105 34.40 -17.28 14.01
CA PRO A 105 34.58 -17.97 15.28
C PRO A 105 35.81 -17.41 16.01
N GLY A 106 35.68 -17.06 17.29
CA GLY A 106 36.83 -16.67 18.12
C GLY A 106 36.40 -16.35 19.55
N GLY A 107 36.79 -17.19 20.51
CA GLY A 107 36.34 -17.10 21.91
C GLY A 107 37.05 -16.07 22.78
N GLY A 108 36.65 -16.05 24.05
CA GLY A 108 37.32 -15.32 25.13
C GLY A 108 36.36 -14.63 26.09
N ALA A 109 36.55 -14.89 27.38
CA ALA A 109 35.75 -14.41 28.50
C ALA A 109 35.71 -12.88 28.67
N GLU A 110 34.71 -12.37 29.41
CA GLU A 110 34.88 -11.63 30.69
C GLU A 110 33.52 -11.10 31.18
N ALA A 111 33.30 -11.21 32.49
CA ALA A 111 32.10 -10.82 33.21
C ALA A 111 32.03 -9.30 33.45
N GLY A 112 30.83 -8.71 33.46
CA GLY A 112 30.69 -7.30 33.84
C GLY A 112 29.26 -6.74 33.85
N SER A 113 28.65 -6.78 35.04
CA SER A 113 27.73 -5.78 35.59
C SER A 113 26.30 -5.60 35.03
N LEU A 114 25.37 -5.92 35.94
CA LEU A 114 23.97 -5.52 36.02
C LEU A 114 23.82 -3.98 36.09
N ARG A 115 22.95 -3.37 35.26
CA ARG A 115 21.71 -2.64 35.65
C ARG A 115 21.31 -1.51 34.70
N GLU A 116 19.99 -1.50 34.49
CA GLU A 116 19.11 -0.34 34.25
C GLU A 116 19.20 0.37 32.89
N ARG A 117 18.24 0.04 32.01
CA ARG A 117 17.38 1.02 31.31
C ARG A 117 16.21 0.35 30.55
N SER A 118 15.39 -0.43 31.25
CA SER A 118 14.05 -0.81 30.79
C SER A 118 13.07 0.31 31.16
N GLY A 119 12.75 1.20 30.22
CA GLY A 119 11.78 2.27 30.51
C GLY A 119 11.36 3.20 29.37
N LEU A 120 11.91 3.06 28.15
CA LEU A 120 11.62 3.99 27.05
C LEU A 120 10.75 3.42 25.91
N ASP A 121 10.49 2.11 25.84
CA ASP A 121 9.86 1.51 24.64
C ASP A 121 8.35 1.26 24.73
N VAL A 122 7.72 1.49 25.89
CA VAL A 122 6.29 1.18 26.06
C VAL A 122 5.38 2.31 25.53
N ALA A 123 5.86 3.55 25.48
CA ALA A 123 5.08 4.69 24.98
C ALA A 123 5.03 4.72 23.43
N ALA A 124 6.18 4.52 22.76
CA ALA A 124 6.27 4.46 21.30
C ALA A 124 5.42 3.33 20.68
N SER A 125 5.17 2.27 21.45
CA SER A 125 4.35 1.13 21.03
C SER A 125 2.86 1.48 20.89
N ARG A 126 2.34 2.48 21.62
CA ARG A 126 0.91 2.87 21.57
C ARG A 126 0.58 3.87 20.45
N ASP A 127 1.54 4.71 20.06
CA ASP A 127 1.37 5.67 18.95
C ASP A 127 1.32 4.96 17.59
N VAL A 128 2.09 3.88 17.44
CA VAL A 128 2.17 3.10 16.18
C VAL A 128 0.87 2.33 15.91
N GLU A 129 0.13 1.94 16.94
CA GLU A 129 -1.10 1.12 16.82
C GLU A 129 -2.28 1.90 16.21
N GLN A 130 -2.19 3.23 16.14
CA GLN A 130 -3.22 4.12 15.57
C GLN A 130 -2.89 4.63 14.15
N LEU A 131 -1.68 4.37 13.64
CA LEU A 131 -1.27 4.88 12.33
C LEU A 131 -2.04 4.18 11.18
N PRO A 132 -2.29 4.87 10.06
CA PRO A 132 -2.82 4.24 8.86
C PRO A 132 -1.83 3.22 8.29
N CYS A 133 -2.31 2.02 7.98
CA CYS A 133 -1.44 0.96 7.45
C CYS A 133 -1.35 1.05 5.92
N VAL A 134 -0.11 1.01 5.41
CA VAL A 134 0.21 1.07 3.99
C VAL A 134 0.93 -0.19 3.57
N LEU A 135 0.36 -0.93 2.61
CA LEU A 135 0.99 -2.07 1.97
C LEU A 135 1.59 -1.64 0.63
N ALA A 136 2.91 -1.61 0.51
CA ALA A 136 3.59 -1.34 -0.75
C ALA A 136 3.98 -2.67 -1.42
N SER A 137 3.65 -2.88 -2.69
CA SER A 137 3.85 -4.16 -3.38
C SER A 137 4.32 -4.00 -4.82
N THR A 138 5.07 -4.98 -5.32
CA THR A 138 5.25 -5.21 -6.77
C THR A 138 4.28 -6.25 -7.32
N ASP A 139 4.08 -6.27 -8.64
CA ASP A 139 3.16 -7.20 -9.33
C ASP A 139 3.56 -8.66 -9.22
N VAL A 140 4.86 -8.93 -9.24
CA VAL A 140 5.40 -10.29 -9.19
C VAL A 140 4.89 -11.01 -7.95
N CYS A 141 4.77 -10.28 -6.84
CA CYS A 141 4.43 -10.84 -5.55
C CYS A 141 2.94 -11.09 -5.37
N LEU A 142 2.09 -10.35 -6.06
CA LEU A 142 0.64 -10.52 -5.98
C LEU A 142 0.19 -11.91 -6.46
N LYS A 143 0.96 -12.55 -7.37
CA LYS A 143 0.76 -13.95 -7.78
C LYS A 143 1.13 -14.95 -6.68
N ALA A 144 2.10 -14.60 -5.86
CA ALA A 144 2.75 -15.47 -4.89
C ALA A 144 2.26 -15.25 -3.45
N LEU A 145 1.16 -14.49 -3.29
CA LEU A 145 0.50 -14.32 -2.00
C LEU A 145 -0.28 -15.59 -1.63
N PRO A 146 -0.24 -16.01 -0.36
CA PRO A 146 -0.98 -17.18 0.11
C PRO A 146 -2.49 -16.95 -0.04
N LYS A 147 -3.17 -17.90 -0.70
CA LYS A 147 -4.61 -17.80 -1.03
C LYS A 147 -5.50 -17.65 0.20
N GLU A 148 -5.05 -18.17 1.35
CA GLU A 148 -5.78 -18.12 2.63
C GLU A 148 -5.82 -16.71 3.23
N LEU A 149 -4.85 -15.86 2.88
CA LEU A 149 -4.79 -14.46 3.31
C LEU A 149 -5.41 -13.50 2.30
N LEU A 150 -5.90 -14.00 1.16
CA LEU A 150 -6.61 -13.21 0.17
C LEU A 150 -8.12 -13.18 0.45
N PRO A 151 -8.80 -12.05 0.19
CA PRO A 151 -8.19 -10.78 -0.20
C PRO A 151 -7.47 -10.08 0.95
N VAL A 152 -6.51 -9.21 0.60
CA VAL A 152 -5.81 -8.37 1.58
C VAL A 152 -6.79 -7.46 2.33
N GLY A 153 -7.85 -6.99 1.64
CA GLY A 153 -8.94 -6.24 2.26
C GLY A 153 -8.64 -4.75 2.45
N VAL A 154 -7.91 -4.14 1.51
CA VAL A 154 -7.66 -2.69 1.53
C VAL A 154 -8.89 -1.91 1.06
N SER A 155 -8.96 -0.64 1.45
CA SER A 155 -10.05 0.27 1.04
C SER A 155 -9.63 1.25 -0.08
N LEU A 156 -8.33 1.51 -0.22
CA LEU A 156 -7.74 2.31 -1.28
C LEU A 156 -6.55 1.57 -1.89
N VAL A 157 -6.45 1.59 -3.22
CA VAL A 157 -5.27 1.22 -3.97
C VAL A 157 -4.78 2.45 -4.72
N VAL A 158 -3.51 2.81 -4.53
CA VAL A 158 -2.82 3.81 -5.34
C VAL A 158 -1.93 3.09 -6.34
N GLU A 159 -2.28 3.22 -7.61
CA GLU A 159 -1.48 2.74 -8.73
C GLU A 159 -0.39 3.78 -9.02
N TYR A 160 0.73 3.68 -8.29
CA TYR A 160 1.87 4.59 -8.44
C TYR A 160 2.47 4.50 -9.86
N GLU A 161 2.46 3.29 -10.42
CA GLU A 161 2.71 3.03 -11.83
C GLU A 161 1.51 2.32 -12.44
N LEU A 162 1.00 2.86 -13.56
CA LEU A 162 -0.15 2.31 -14.26
C LEU A 162 0.11 0.85 -14.66
N PRO A 163 -0.88 -0.05 -14.50
CA PRO A 163 -0.72 -1.45 -14.87
C PRO A 163 -0.53 -1.57 -16.40
N PRO A 164 0.50 -2.31 -16.87
CA PRO A 164 0.81 -2.38 -18.30
C PRO A 164 -0.20 -3.21 -19.11
N SER A 165 -1.04 -4.01 -18.45
CA SER A 165 -2.03 -4.86 -19.10
C SER A 165 -3.26 -5.10 -18.22
N LYS A 166 -4.37 -5.49 -18.86
CA LYS A 166 -5.62 -5.89 -18.20
C LYS A 166 -5.41 -7.03 -17.20
N GLU A 167 -4.51 -7.97 -17.48
CA GLU A 167 -4.23 -9.10 -16.58
C GLU A 167 -3.59 -8.63 -15.27
N VAL A 168 -2.62 -7.72 -15.35
CA VAL A 168 -1.96 -7.15 -14.19
C VAL A 168 -2.97 -6.38 -13.34
N TYR A 169 -3.74 -5.50 -13.98
CA TYR A 169 -4.80 -4.74 -13.32
C TYR A 169 -5.83 -5.65 -12.61
N SER A 170 -6.36 -6.64 -13.32
CA SER A 170 -7.34 -7.56 -12.73
C SER A 170 -6.78 -8.31 -11.53
N ARG A 171 -5.49 -8.67 -11.56
CA ARG A 171 -4.81 -9.31 -10.44
C ARG A 171 -4.65 -8.38 -9.25
N ARG A 172 -4.21 -7.13 -9.47
CA ARG A 172 -4.13 -6.09 -8.41
C ARG A 172 -5.48 -5.96 -7.72
N MET A 173 -6.55 -5.75 -8.48
CA MET A 173 -7.90 -5.58 -7.93
C MET A 173 -8.42 -6.83 -7.20
N GLN A 174 -8.14 -8.04 -7.70
CA GLN A 174 -8.58 -9.27 -7.05
C GLN A 174 -7.81 -9.57 -5.76
N ALA A 175 -6.50 -9.39 -5.75
CA ALA A 175 -5.68 -9.66 -4.57
C ALA A 175 -5.96 -8.64 -3.46
N LEU A 176 -6.08 -7.36 -3.81
CA LEU A 176 -6.18 -6.26 -2.86
C LEU A 176 -7.61 -6.04 -2.34
N PHE A 177 -8.60 -6.00 -3.23
CA PHE A 177 -10.01 -5.78 -2.87
C PHE A 177 -10.86 -7.05 -2.77
N GLY A 178 -10.41 -8.16 -3.35
CA GLY A 178 -11.20 -9.39 -3.41
C GLY A 178 -12.21 -9.43 -4.53
N GLY A 179 -13.21 -10.32 -4.37
CA GLY A 179 -14.25 -10.57 -5.35
C GLY A 179 -15.41 -9.57 -5.26
N GLY A 180 -16.39 -9.71 -6.14
CA GLY A 180 -17.55 -8.81 -6.20
C GLY A 180 -18.41 -8.79 -4.93
N LYS A 181 -18.36 -9.83 -4.09
CA LYS A 181 -19.04 -9.86 -2.79
C LYS A 181 -18.30 -9.00 -1.75
N ASP A 182 -16.96 -9.07 -1.73
CA ASP A 182 -16.11 -8.31 -0.81
C ASP A 182 -16.15 -6.81 -1.14
N ARG A 183 -16.15 -6.47 -2.44
CA ARG A 183 -16.26 -5.10 -2.96
C ARG A 183 -17.61 -4.43 -2.71
N ARG A 184 -18.65 -5.19 -2.33
CA ARG A 184 -19.96 -4.62 -1.98
C ARG A 184 -20.08 -4.29 -0.48
N ALA A 185 -19.24 -4.89 0.35
CA ALA A 185 -19.25 -4.66 1.79
C ALA A 185 -18.57 -3.34 2.20
N GLN A 186 -17.62 -2.86 1.39
CA GLN A 186 -16.93 -1.60 1.58
C GLN A 186 -16.69 -0.90 0.25
N ARG A 187 -16.65 0.43 0.26
CA ARG A 187 -16.35 1.23 -0.93
C ARG A 187 -14.86 1.09 -1.26
N CYS A 188 -14.55 0.41 -2.37
CA CYS A 188 -13.18 0.21 -2.83
C CYS A 188 -12.80 1.33 -3.80
N VAL A 189 -11.72 2.06 -3.51
CA VAL A 189 -11.28 3.21 -4.29
C VAL A 189 -9.94 2.90 -4.96
N VAL A 190 -9.80 3.26 -6.23
CA VAL A 190 -8.54 3.17 -6.98
C VAL A 190 -8.11 4.57 -7.38
N VAL A 191 -6.85 4.91 -7.17
CA VAL A 191 -6.23 6.17 -7.62
C VAL A 191 -5.07 5.86 -8.54
N ASP A 192 -5.22 6.24 -9.80
CA ASP A 192 -4.20 6.10 -10.83
C ASP A 192 -3.33 7.35 -10.92
N MET A 193 -2.02 7.24 -10.68
CA MET A 193 -1.09 8.37 -10.82
C MET A 193 -0.61 8.49 -12.26
N VAL A 194 -1.16 9.48 -12.98
CA VAL A 194 -0.99 9.64 -14.43
C VAL A 194 0.00 10.75 -14.73
N GLU A 195 1.14 10.41 -15.33
CA GLU A 195 2.12 11.39 -15.80
C GLU A 195 1.63 12.09 -17.07
N ALA A 196 2.02 13.35 -17.30
CA ALA A 196 1.61 14.11 -18.50
C ALA A 196 1.92 13.37 -19.82
N GLY A 197 3.00 12.56 -19.87
CA GLY A 197 3.35 11.75 -21.05
C GLY A 197 2.66 10.38 -21.14
N ALA A 198 1.90 9.95 -20.13
CA ALA A 198 1.36 8.60 -20.01
C ALA A 198 -0.10 8.46 -20.49
N VAL A 199 -0.60 9.44 -21.27
CA VAL A 199 -2.00 9.47 -21.75
C VAL A 199 -2.38 8.19 -22.50
N GLY A 200 -1.47 7.64 -23.33
CA GLY A 200 -1.73 6.38 -24.05
C GLY A 200 -1.95 5.18 -23.12
N ALA A 201 -1.14 5.05 -22.07
CA ALA A 201 -1.31 4.01 -21.07
C ALA A 201 -2.59 4.21 -20.25
N PHE A 202 -2.92 5.46 -19.93
CA PHE A 202 -4.17 5.80 -19.24
C PHE A 202 -5.41 5.45 -20.08
N ARG A 203 -5.41 5.76 -21.38
CA ARG A 203 -6.48 5.36 -22.30
C ARG A 203 -6.63 3.84 -22.40
N ALA A 204 -5.52 3.11 -22.40
CA ALA A 204 -5.55 1.65 -22.39
C ALA A 204 -6.20 1.12 -21.10
N LEU A 205 -5.85 1.72 -19.94
CA LEU A 205 -6.48 1.42 -18.65
C LEU A 205 -7.99 1.68 -18.66
N GLU A 206 -8.43 2.84 -19.14
CA GLU A 206 -9.86 3.16 -19.29
C GLU A 206 -10.59 2.11 -20.15
N GLY A 207 -9.92 1.58 -21.18
CA GLY A 207 -10.49 0.54 -22.04
C GLY A 207 -10.75 -0.80 -21.36
N PHE A 208 -10.11 -1.10 -20.23
CA PHE A 208 -10.33 -2.35 -19.50
C PHE A 208 -10.78 -2.19 -18.05
N ALA A 209 -10.77 -0.97 -17.50
CA ALA A 209 -11.36 -0.66 -16.21
C ALA A 209 -12.87 -0.95 -16.25
N ALA A 210 -13.41 -1.42 -15.13
CA ALA A 210 -14.82 -1.81 -15.05
C ALA A 210 -15.78 -0.62 -14.82
N SER A 211 -15.22 0.53 -14.45
CA SER A 211 -15.93 1.77 -14.14
C SER A 211 -15.20 2.94 -14.80
N PRO A 212 -15.89 4.04 -15.13
CA PRO A 212 -15.23 5.25 -15.63
C PRO A 212 -14.20 5.76 -14.61
N VAL A 213 -13.06 6.22 -15.10
CA VAL A 213 -12.02 6.83 -14.27
C VAL A 213 -12.29 8.33 -14.21
N LEU A 214 -12.54 8.84 -13.01
CA LEU A 214 -12.87 10.26 -12.78
C LEU A 214 -11.64 11.05 -12.34
N GLU A 215 -11.64 12.35 -12.52
CA GLU A 215 -10.62 13.19 -11.88
C GLU A 215 -10.78 13.18 -10.36
N MET A 216 -9.67 13.20 -9.62
CA MET A 216 -9.71 13.27 -8.18
C MET A 216 -10.46 14.53 -7.67
N PRO A 217 -11.40 14.37 -6.72
CA PRO A 217 -12.06 15.51 -6.11
C PRO A 217 -11.09 16.32 -5.26
N VAL A 218 -11.38 17.61 -5.09
CA VAL A 218 -10.61 18.52 -4.21
C VAL A 218 -10.57 18.00 -2.76
N ARG A 219 -11.64 17.34 -2.32
CA ARG A 219 -11.78 16.74 -0.99
C ARG A 219 -11.60 15.22 -1.10
N VAL A 220 -10.53 14.68 -0.53
CA VAL A 220 -10.19 13.25 -0.63
C VAL A 220 -11.23 12.34 0.04
N GLU A 221 -11.97 12.85 1.02
CA GLU A 221 -13.08 12.14 1.65
C GLU A 221 -14.25 11.87 0.69
N ASP A 222 -14.46 12.72 -0.30
CA ASP A 222 -15.57 12.60 -1.27
C ASP A 222 -15.42 11.33 -2.12
N MET A 223 -14.19 10.81 -2.25
CA MET A 223 -13.91 9.53 -2.91
C MET A 223 -14.56 8.35 -2.18
N PHE A 224 -14.68 8.45 -0.85
CA PHE A 224 -15.16 7.39 0.03
C PHE A 224 -16.62 7.57 0.45
N THR A 225 -17.21 8.73 0.24
CA THR A 225 -18.64 8.97 0.47
C THR A 225 -19.43 8.79 -0.82
N ALA A 226 -20.60 8.14 -0.75
CA ALA A 226 -21.54 8.22 -1.86
C ALA A 226 -22.06 9.66 -1.95
N ARG A 227 -21.91 10.32 -3.10
CA ARG A 227 -22.80 11.45 -3.42
C ARG A 227 -24.20 10.86 -3.52
N SER A 228 -25.07 11.20 -2.56
CA SER A 228 -26.49 10.86 -2.58
C SER A 228 -27.20 11.57 -3.72
#